data_AF-A0A9J6GD96-F1
#
_entry.id   AF-A0A9J6GD96-F1
#
_cell.length_a   1.000
_cell.length_b   1.000
_cell.length_c   1.000
_cell.angle_alpha   90.00
_cell.angle_beta   90.00
_cell.angle_gamma   90.00
#
_symmetry.space_group_name_H-M   'P 1'
#
loop_
_entity.id
_entity.type
_entity.pdbx_description
1 polymer ?
#
loop_
_entity_poly.entity_id
_entity_poly.type
_entity_poly.pdbx_seq_one_letter_code
_entity_poly.pdbx_strand_id
1 'polypeptide(L)'
;MTLLSSLVKKVVIPTEQIDVLTCRLEDHLNPKPYLGYVFETYVNNVKAQKTDGFSLADEAVMRESCIRFITTLVDQIRQRLPYKITVLQETSLLSIENACAS
;
A
#
# COMPACT_ATOMS: atom_id res chain seq x y z
N MET A 1 -10.71 8.41 6.39
CA MET A 1 -9.62 8.04 5.45
C MET A 1 -8.43 7.58 6.27
N THR A 2 -8.14 6.28 6.27
CA THR A 2 -6.94 5.73 6.95
C THR A 2 -5.74 5.78 6.00
N LEU A 3 -4.53 5.92 6.54
CA LEU A 3 -3.26 5.92 5.79
C LEU A 3 -3.15 4.74 4.80
N LEU A 4 -3.68 3.58 5.20
CA LEU A 4 -3.67 2.37 4.38
C LEU A 4 -4.51 2.54 3.10
N SER A 5 -5.67 3.19 3.22
CA SER A 5 -6.54 3.46 2.07
C SER A 5 -5.90 4.43 1.08
N SER A 6 -5.13 5.42 1.55
CA SER A 6 -4.47 6.37 0.65
C SER A 6 -3.26 5.77 -0.06
N LEU A 7 -2.55 4.83 0.56
CA LEU A 7 -1.46 4.07 -0.07
C LEU A 7 -1.99 3.13 -1.15
N VAL A 8 -3.01 2.36 -0.84
CA VAL A 8 -3.59 1.37 -1.75
C VAL A 8 -4.17 2.03 -3.01
N LYS A 9 -4.90 3.15 -2.87
CA LYS A 9 -5.46 3.91 -3.99
C LYS A 9 -4.44 4.41 -5.02
N LYS A 10 -3.14 4.45 -4.67
CA LYS A 10 -2.09 4.85 -5.62
C LYS A 10 -1.71 3.76 -6.61
N VAL A 11 -1.93 2.49 -6.25
CA VAL A 11 -1.44 1.35 -7.03
C VAL A 11 -2.54 0.46 -7.57
N VAL A 12 -3.77 0.59 -7.07
CA VAL A 12 -4.93 -0.20 -7.51
C VAL A 12 -5.79 0.53 -8.54
N ILE A 13 -6.70 -0.21 -9.17
CA ILE A 13 -7.67 0.34 -10.12
C ILE A 13 -8.59 1.35 -9.40
N PRO A 14 -8.65 2.63 -9.81
CA PRO A 14 -9.36 3.67 -9.07
C PRO A 14 -10.87 3.46 -8.90
N THR A 15 -11.49 2.75 -9.84
CA THR A 15 -12.93 2.47 -9.86
C THR A 15 -13.31 1.27 -9.02
N GLU A 16 -12.33 0.51 -8.52
CA GLU A 16 -12.58 -0.71 -7.79
C GLU A 16 -12.71 -0.45 -6.29
N GLN A 17 -13.77 -1.01 -5.69
CA GLN A 17 -13.93 -1.01 -4.24
C GLN A 17 -13.31 -2.27 -3.66
N ILE A 18 -12.19 -2.08 -2.97
CA ILE A 18 -11.42 -3.16 -2.34
C ILE A 18 -11.39 -2.94 -0.83
N ASP A 19 -11.63 -4.04 -0.10
CA ASP A 19 -11.38 -4.07 1.34
C ASP A 19 -9.86 -4.13 1.58
N VAL A 20 -9.33 -3.00 2.02
CA VAL A 20 -7.91 -2.79 2.28
C VAL A 20 -7.38 -3.70 3.39
N LEU A 21 -8.20 -4.36 4.21
CA LEU A 21 -7.70 -5.26 5.26
C LEU A 21 -7.63 -6.72 4.84
N THR A 22 -8.52 -7.17 3.95
CA THR A 22 -8.70 -8.60 3.66
C THR A 22 -8.31 -9.00 2.24
N CYS A 23 -8.25 -8.04 1.32
CA CYS A 23 -8.05 -8.30 -0.09
C CYS A 23 -6.56 -8.46 -0.47
N ARG A 24 -6.27 -9.39 -1.40
CA ARG A 24 -4.94 -9.57 -2.01
C ARG A 24 -4.72 -8.45 -3.02
N LEU A 25 -3.76 -7.56 -2.78
CA LEU A 25 -3.61 -6.33 -3.57
C LEU A 25 -3.15 -6.60 -5.00
N GLU A 26 -2.40 -7.68 -5.19
CA GLU A 26 -1.80 -8.10 -6.46
C GLU A 26 -2.86 -8.30 -7.55
N ASP A 27 -4.05 -8.77 -7.16
CA ASP A 27 -5.17 -9.07 -8.07
C ASP A 27 -5.87 -7.80 -8.60
N HIS A 28 -5.59 -6.64 -7.99
CA HIS A 28 -6.28 -5.37 -8.23
C HIS A 28 -5.34 -4.24 -8.67
N LEU A 29 -4.08 -4.57 -8.98
CA LEU A 29 -3.09 -3.58 -9.39
C LEU A 29 -3.49 -2.91 -10.70
N ASN A 30 -3.41 -1.59 -10.73
CA ASN A 30 -3.52 -0.84 -11.96
C ASN A 30 -2.26 -1.11 -12.80
N PRO A 31 -2.38 -1.57 -14.06
CA PRO A 31 -1.23 -1.86 -14.93
C PRO A 31 -0.38 -0.62 -15.24
N LYS A 32 -0.94 0.59 -15.10
CA LYS A 32 -0.18 1.84 -15.23
C LYS A 32 -0.65 2.85 -14.18
N PRO A 33 -0.22 2.67 -12.91
CA PRO A 33 -0.65 3.55 -11.84
C PRO A 33 0.00 4.93 -11.97
N TYR A 34 -0.77 5.96 -11.64
CA TYR A 34 -0.24 7.30 -11.44
C TYR A 34 0.42 7.38 -10.06
N LEU A 35 1.75 7.41 -10.03
CA LEU A 35 2.52 7.37 -8.78
C LEU A 35 2.68 8.76 -8.11
N GLY A 36 2.12 9.79 -8.74
CA GLY A 36 2.08 11.15 -8.23
C GLY A 36 2.89 12.12 -9.08
N TYR A 37 2.56 13.41 -8.95
CA TYR A 37 3.08 14.46 -9.81
C TYR A 37 4.61 14.51 -9.85
N VAL A 38 5.26 14.41 -8.69
CA VAL A 38 6.72 14.46 -8.58
C VAL A 38 7.38 13.30 -9.33
N PHE A 39 6.84 12.09 -9.21
CA PHE A 39 7.35 10.91 -9.91
C PHE A 39 7.18 11.08 -11.43
N GLU A 40 5.99 11.45 -11.89
CA GLU A 40 5.73 11.61 -13.33
C GLU A 40 6.57 12.73 -13.94
N THR A 41 6.73 13.84 -13.23
CA THR A 41 7.57 14.97 -13.66
C THR A 41 9.04 14.57 -13.74
N TYR A 42 9.53 13.82 -12.75
CA TYR A 42 10.89 13.28 -12.77
C TYR A 42 11.13 12.38 -13.98
N VAL A 43 10.25 11.40 -14.21
CA VAL A 43 10.34 10.50 -15.38
C VAL A 43 10.34 11.28 -16.69
N ASN A 44 9.44 12.26 -16.83
CA ASN A 44 9.35 13.08 -18.04
C ASN A 44 10.61 13.92 -18.26
N ASN A 45 11.16 14.52 -17.20
CA ASN A 45 12.39 15.29 -17.27
C ASN A 45 13.59 14.41 -17.65
N VAL A 46 13.70 13.21 -17.06
CA VAL A 46 14.78 12.27 -17.37
C VAL A 46 14.70 11.81 -18.83
N LYS A 47 13.50 11.52 -19.34
CA LYS A 47 13.28 11.19 -20.76
C LYS A 47 13.62 12.34 -21.70
N ALA A 48 13.30 13.57 -21.32
CA ALA A 48 13.56 14.75 -22.14
C ALA A 48 15.04 15.13 -22.19
N GLN A 49 15.80 14.84 -21.12
CA GLN A 49 17.21 15.25 -20.98
C GLN A 49 18.23 14.19 -21.40
N LYS A 50 17.85 12.91 -21.49
CA LYS A 50 18.77 11.82 -21.86
C LYS A 50 18.44 11.23 -23.23
N THR A 51 19.31 11.49 -24.19
CA THR A 51 19.24 10.93 -25.54
C THR A 51 19.62 9.45 -25.62
N ASP A 52 20.29 8.87 -24.60
CA ASP A 52 20.83 7.49 -24.69
C ASP A 52 20.76 6.61 -23.42
N GLY A 53 20.20 7.07 -22.30
CA GLY A 53 20.43 6.41 -20.99
C GLY A 53 19.23 6.04 -20.14
N PHE A 54 18.00 6.37 -20.56
CA PHE A 54 16.79 5.99 -19.80
C PHE A 54 15.75 5.44 -20.76
N SER A 55 15.73 4.11 -20.83
CA SER A 55 14.83 3.37 -21.70
C SER A 55 13.44 3.23 -21.07
N LEU A 56 12.48 2.79 -21.88
CA LEU A 56 11.16 2.39 -21.39
C LEU A 56 11.25 1.21 -20.39
N ALA A 57 12.28 0.37 -20.51
CA ALA A 57 12.50 -0.73 -19.57
C ALA A 57 12.95 -0.21 -18.20
N ASP A 58 13.81 0.82 -18.16
CA ASP A 58 14.26 1.44 -16.91
C ASP A 58 13.09 2.10 -16.16
N GLU A 59 12.21 2.78 -16.89
CA GLU A 59 10.97 3.31 -16.32
C GLU A 59 10.09 2.21 -15.74
N ALA A 60 9.90 1.11 -16.48
CA ALA A 60 9.08 -0.01 -16.03
C ALA A 60 9.61 -0.61 -14.73
N VAL A 61 10.93 -0.85 -14.63
CA VAL A 61 11.59 -1.36 -13.41
C VAL A 61 11.43 -0.39 -12.25
N MET A 62 11.55 0.92 -12.50
CA MET A 62 11.38 1.93 -11.45
C MET A 62 9.93 1.97 -10.94
N ARG A 63 8.95 1.95 -11.85
CA ARG A 63 7.52 1.90 -11.49
C ARG A 63 7.18 0.63 -10.72
N GLU A 64 7.64 -0.52 -11.18
CA GLU A 64 7.46 -1.81 -10.51
C GLU A 64 8.03 -1.78 -9.09
N SER A 65 9.22 -1.20 -8.92
CA SER A 65 9.85 -1.05 -7.61
C SER A 65 9.01 -0.20 -6.65
N CYS A 66 8.42 0.90 -7.14
CA CYS A 66 7.50 1.71 -6.34
C CYS A 66 6.21 0.96 -5.98
N ILE A 67 5.62 0.24 -6.94
CA ILE A 67 4.42 -0.57 -6.69
C ILE A 67 4.70 -1.62 -5.64
N ARG A 68 5.80 -2.38 -5.79
CA ARG A 68 6.25 -3.40 -4.84
C ARG A 68 6.52 -2.84 -3.46
N PHE A 69 7.12 -1.65 -3.38
CA PHE A 69 7.33 -0.98 -2.10
C PHE A 69 6.00 -0.68 -1.40
N ILE A 70 5.02 -0.15 -2.13
CA ILE A 70 3.71 0.18 -1.60
C ILE A 70 2.97 -1.09 -1.15
N THR A 71 2.92 -2.14 -1.97
CA THR A 71 2.25 -3.40 -1.61
C THR A 71 2.90 -4.03 -0.38
N THR A 72 4.22 -4.12 -0.36
CA THR A 72 4.98 -4.63 0.81
C THR A 72 4.71 -3.82 2.07
N LEU A 73 4.69 -2.49 1.96
CA LEU A 73 4.40 -1.61 3.10
C LEU A 73 2.98 -1.84 3.63
N VAL A 74 2.00 -1.95 2.74
CA VAL A 74 0.62 -2.22 3.13
C VAL A 74 0.52 -3.56 3.85
N ASP A 75 1.16 -4.62 3.34
CA ASP A 75 1.16 -5.93 3.98
C ASP A 75 1.87 -5.93 5.34
N GLN A 76 2.99 -5.22 5.49
CA GLN A 76 3.65 -5.07 6.78
C GLN A 76 2.77 -4.33 7.80
N ILE A 77 2.05 -3.28 7.38
CA ILE A 77 1.11 -2.58 8.24
C ILE A 77 -0.06 -3.50 8.60
N ARG A 78 -0.60 -4.23 7.62
CA ARG A 78 -1.64 -5.24 7.82
C ARG A 78 -1.20 -6.34 8.75
N GLN A 79 0.04 -6.82 8.75
CA GLN A 79 0.48 -7.87 9.68
C GLN A 79 0.57 -7.35 11.12
N ARG A 80 0.91 -6.07 11.32
CA ARG A 80 1.05 -5.44 12.64
C ARG A 80 -0.27 -5.03 13.27
N LEU A 81 -1.35 -4.92 12.48
CA LEU A 81 -2.69 -4.53 12.94
C LEU A 81 -3.45 -5.66 13.68
N PRO A 82 -3.61 -6.88 13.13
CA PRO A 82 -4.24 -8.03 13.78
C PRO A 82 -3.57 -8.35 15.10
N TYR A 83 -2.23 -8.31 15.15
CA TYR A 83 -1.48 -8.53 16.39
C TYR A 83 -1.90 -7.56 17.51
N LYS A 84 -2.20 -6.29 17.18
CA LYS A 84 -2.69 -5.33 18.17
C LYS A 84 -4.15 -5.56 18.56
N ILE A 85 -5.00 -6.03 17.64
CA ILE A 85 -6.41 -6.30 17.92
C ILE A 85 -6.57 -7.53 18.80
N THR A 86 -5.87 -8.64 18.54
CA THR A 86 -5.90 -9.82 19.42
C THR A 86 -5.32 -9.53 20.79
N VAL A 87 -4.19 -8.81 20.88
CA VAL A 87 -3.65 -8.37 22.18
C VAL A 87 -4.65 -7.45 22.91
N LEU A 88 -5.32 -6.53 22.21
CA LEU A 88 -6.39 -5.71 22.79
C LEU A 88 -7.56 -6.56 23.29
N GLN A 89 -8.00 -7.55 22.52
CA GLN A 89 -9.07 -8.49 22.92
C GLN A 89 -8.66 -9.32 24.14
N GLU A 90 -7.44 -9.85 24.18
CA GLU A 90 -6.91 -10.59 25.34
C GLU A 90 -6.79 -9.70 26.59
N THR A 91 -6.34 -8.44 26.44
CA THR A 91 -6.33 -7.49 27.57
C THR A 91 -7.73 -7.09 28.02
N SER A 92 -8.72 -7.09 27.13
CA SER A 92 -10.12 -6.83 27.50
C SER A 92 -10.73 -8.00 28.28
N LEU A 93 -10.29 -9.25 28.04
CA LEU A 93 -10.67 -10.40 28.86
C LEU A 93 -10.12 -10.31 30.29
N LEU A 94 -8.99 -9.61 30.47
CA LEU A 94 -8.39 -9.31 31.77
C LEU A 94 -8.95 -8.03 32.41
N SER A 95 -9.94 -7.38 31.79
CA SER A 95 -10.60 -6.20 32.35
C SER A 95 -11.34 -6.56 33.63
N ILE A 96 -11.21 -5.71 34.66
CA ILE A 96 -11.78 -5.89 36.00
C ILE A 96 -13.31 -6.13 35.95
N GLU A 97 -13.98 -5.62 34.93
CA GLU A 97 -15.42 -5.82 34.69
C GLU A 97 -15.81 -7.31 34.53
N ASN A 98 -14.92 -8.16 34.00
CA ASN A 98 -15.16 -9.61 33.88
C ASN A 98 -14.70 -10.41 35.10
N ALA A 99 -13.89 -9.83 35.99
CA ALA A 99 -13.37 -10.50 37.19
C ALA A 99 -14.33 -10.46 38.40
N CYS A 100 -15.31 -9.54 38.40
CA CYS A 100 -16.31 -9.42 39.47
C CYS A 100 -17.67 -10.06 39.13
N ALA A 101 -17.79 -10.76 38.01
CA ALA A 101 -19.04 -11.39 37.56
C ALA A 101 -19.20 -12.87 37.99
N SER A 102 -18.31 -13.40 38.83
CA SER A 102 -18.34 -14.77 39.37
C SER A 102 -18.71 -14.81 40.84
#